data_AF-A0A498SI25-F1
#
_entry.id   AF-A0A498SI25-F1
#
_cell.length_a   1.000
_cell.length_b   1.000
_cell.length_c   1.000
_cell.angle_alpha   90.00
_cell.angle_beta   90.00
_cell.angle_gamma   90.00
#
_symmetry.space_group_name_H-M   'P 1'
#
loop_
_entity.id
_entity.type
_entity.pdbx_description
1 polymer ?
#
loop_
_entity_poly.entity_id
_entity_poly.type
_entity_poly.pdbx_seq_one_letter_code
_entity_poly.pdbx_strand_id
1 'polypeptide(L)'
;MTDDGASWMVEITGCKAPSGTEIPINSSLIDGNYEWKCMKNNNGQIVMQKALHANATCGDHQRDEQWREGSFLYECGAGGRQKLVACFAEGDEQINIGESKEINGYIVKCEKYENGTVVMHGIRKGTENGTEFHVECIDSKGEHHAADSWWIDDERFNKTCLPNGKIDVVNCISKDGIEIPLNKEIISGDTKYTCERTEDGGIRFASGPIDEVTSK
;
A
#
# COMPACT_ATOMS: atom_id res chain seq x y z
N MET A 1 -70.82 21.05 35.38
CA MET A 1 -69.78 20.77 34.36
C MET A 1 -68.82 19.79 34.99
N THR A 2 -68.99 18.51 34.69
CA THR A 2 -68.05 17.45 35.10
C THR A 2 -66.96 17.40 34.04
N ASP A 3 -65.74 17.68 34.46
CA ASP A 3 -64.55 17.61 33.64
C ASP A 3 -64.13 16.13 33.57
N ASP A 4 -64.63 15.43 32.55
CA ASP A 4 -64.24 14.05 32.26
C ASP A 4 -62.85 14.06 31.62
N GLY A 5 -61.83 14.26 32.45
CA GLY A 5 -60.43 14.16 32.07
C GLY A 5 -60.06 12.71 31.73
N ALA A 6 -60.35 12.30 30.50
CA ALA A 6 -59.92 11.01 29.97
C ALA A 6 -58.37 10.96 29.90
N SER A 7 -57.77 10.28 30.86
CA SER A 7 -56.34 9.93 30.87
C SER A 7 -56.10 8.87 29.79
N TRP A 8 -55.51 9.27 28.66
CA TRP A 8 -55.13 8.35 27.60
C TRP A 8 -53.74 7.77 27.88
N MET A 9 -53.63 6.45 27.77
CA MET A 9 -52.37 5.73 27.90
C MET A 9 -51.82 5.41 26.50
N VAL A 10 -50.58 5.80 26.21
CA VAL A 10 -49.87 5.36 25.00
C VAL A 10 -49.05 4.14 25.33
N GLU A 11 -49.26 3.08 24.55
CA GLU A 11 -48.42 1.90 24.55
C GLU A 11 -47.48 1.94 23.34
N ILE A 12 -46.19 1.72 23.59
CA ILE A 12 -45.20 1.53 22.53
C ILE A 12 -45.26 0.06 22.12
N THR A 13 -45.47 -0.22 20.83
CA THR A 13 -45.57 -1.59 20.30
C THR A 13 -44.27 -2.10 19.68
N GLY A 14 -43.39 -1.18 19.26
CA GLY A 14 -42.16 -1.52 18.55
C GLY A 14 -41.27 -0.32 18.23
N CYS A 15 -40.14 -0.64 17.61
CA CYS A 15 -39.20 0.31 17.03
C CYS A 15 -39.38 0.34 15.50
N LYS A 16 -38.94 1.39 14.83
CA LYS A 16 -38.96 1.47 13.36
C LYS A 16 -37.54 1.44 12.80
N ALA A 17 -37.26 0.47 11.94
CA ALA A 17 -35.98 0.35 11.24
C ALA A 17 -35.81 1.48 10.21
N PRO A 18 -34.57 1.76 9.73
CA PRO A 18 -34.36 2.73 8.65
C PRO A 18 -35.14 2.45 7.37
N SER A 19 -35.35 1.18 7.01
CA SER A 19 -36.25 0.76 5.92
C SER A 19 -37.71 1.14 6.13
N GLY A 20 -38.09 1.53 7.35
CA GLY A 20 -39.46 1.81 7.75
C GLY A 20 -40.20 0.59 8.31
N THR A 21 -39.58 -0.58 8.31
CA THR A 21 -40.15 -1.81 8.88
C THR A 21 -40.28 -1.70 10.40
N GLU A 22 -41.43 -2.10 10.95
CA GLU A 22 -41.63 -2.16 12.41
C GLU A 22 -40.96 -3.41 13.00
N ILE A 23 -40.24 -3.23 14.10
CA ILE A 23 -39.58 -4.27 14.89
C ILE A 23 -40.35 -4.37 16.21
N PRO A 24 -41.06 -5.48 16.49
CA PRO A 24 -41.75 -5.67 17.75
C PRO A 24 -40.81 -5.58 18.96
N ILE A 25 -41.33 -5.16 20.11
CA ILE A 25 -40.55 -5.16 21.36
C ILE A 25 -40.01 -6.56 21.67
N ASN A 26 -38.75 -6.62 22.10
CA ASN A 26 -37.94 -7.81 22.35
C ASN A 26 -37.71 -8.68 21.12
N SER A 27 -37.74 -8.09 19.93
CA SER A 27 -37.44 -8.75 18.66
C SER A 27 -36.26 -8.10 17.93
N SER A 28 -35.81 -8.74 16.87
CA SER A 28 -34.77 -8.23 15.98
C SER A 28 -35.16 -8.34 14.50
N LEU A 29 -34.52 -7.49 13.70
CA LEU A 29 -34.67 -7.46 12.24
C LEU A 29 -33.29 -7.22 11.62
N ILE A 30 -32.98 -7.95 10.55
CA ILE A 30 -31.85 -7.63 9.68
C ILE A 30 -32.34 -6.62 8.66
N ASP A 31 -31.72 -5.44 8.64
CA ASP A 31 -32.00 -4.37 7.68
C ASP A 31 -30.67 -3.87 7.09
N GLY A 32 -30.44 -4.25 5.82
CA GLY A 32 -29.14 -4.10 5.16
C GLY A 32 -28.03 -4.84 5.89
N ASN A 33 -26.94 -4.14 6.20
CA ASN A 33 -25.75 -4.69 6.85
C ASN A 33 -25.85 -4.81 8.37
N TYR A 34 -27.01 -4.47 8.94
CA TYR A 34 -27.17 -4.38 10.39
C TYR A 34 -28.29 -5.27 10.91
N GLU A 35 -28.03 -5.89 12.05
CA GLU A 35 -29.06 -6.42 12.91
C GLU A 35 -29.53 -5.32 13.87
N TRP A 36 -30.82 -5.01 13.83
CA TRP A 36 -31.47 -4.07 14.71
C TRP A 36 -32.29 -4.82 15.75
N LYS A 37 -32.12 -4.48 17.04
CA LYS A 37 -32.86 -5.09 18.15
C LYS A 37 -33.67 -4.03 18.87
N CYS A 38 -34.97 -4.26 19.03
CA CYS A 38 -35.83 -3.39 19.81
C CYS A 38 -36.02 -4.01 21.19
N MET A 39 -35.38 -3.49 22.23
CA MET A 39 -35.35 -4.13 23.55
C MET A 39 -35.96 -3.22 24.62
N LYS A 40 -36.81 -3.78 25.48
CA LYS A 40 -37.26 -3.10 26.71
C LYS A 40 -36.25 -3.38 27.82
N ASN A 41 -35.60 -2.35 28.34
CA ASN A 41 -34.67 -2.50 29.46
C ASN A 41 -35.43 -2.65 30.80
N ASN A 42 -34.70 -2.99 31.86
CA ASN A 42 -35.27 -3.18 33.21
C ASN A 42 -35.94 -1.92 33.79
N ASN A 43 -35.57 -0.74 33.30
CA ASN A 43 -36.17 0.54 33.69
C ASN A 43 -37.43 0.86 32.88
N GLY A 44 -37.89 -0.07 32.03
CA GLY A 44 -39.07 0.07 31.19
C GLY A 44 -38.85 0.92 29.93
N GLN A 45 -37.64 1.41 29.67
CA GLN A 45 -37.32 2.17 28.46
C GLN A 45 -37.13 1.23 27.27
N ILE A 46 -37.64 1.64 26.11
CA ILE A 46 -37.43 0.96 24.84
C ILE A 46 -36.14 1.51 24.20
N VAL A 47 -35.22 0.61 23.88
CA VAL A 47 -33.91 0.94 23.31
C VAL A 47 -33.74 0.19 21.99
N MET A 48 -33.33 0.92 20.96
CA MET A 48 -32.93 0.36 19.69
C MET A 48 -31.43 0.12 19.69
N GLN A 49 -31.01 -1.14 19.58
CA GLN A 49 -29.61 -1.53 19.49
C GLN A 49 -29.27 -1.87 18.04
N LYS A 50 -28.07 -1.48 17.61
CA LYS A 50 -27.55 -1.70 16.27
C LYS A 50 -26.27 -2.52 16.37
N ALA A 51 -26.19 -3.62 15.63
CA ALA A 51 -24.98 -4.42 15.49
C ALA A 51 -24.73 -4.73 14.01
N LEU A 52 -23.46 -4.86 13.61
CA LEU A 52 -23.12 -5.34 12.27
C LEU A 52 -23.49 -6.82 12.14
N HIS A 53 -24.16 -7.17 11.05
CA HIS A 53 -24.55 -8.54 10.77
C HIS A 53 -23.38 -9.33 10.16
N ALA A 54 -23.27 -10.62 10.46
CA ALA A 54 -22.18 -11.47 9.96
C ALA A 54 -22.15 -11.56 8.42
N ASN A 55 -23.31 -11.43 7.79
CA ASN A 55 -23.48 -11.43 6.32
C ASN A 55 -23.58 -10.01 5.73
N ALA A 56 -23.06 -8.99 6.42
CA ALA A 56 -22.96 -7.66 5.83
C ALA A 56 -22.12 -7.69 4.54
N THR A 57 -22.53 -6.88 3.56
CA THR A 57 -21.91 -6.72 2.24
C THR A 57 -20.74 -5.74 2.29
N CYS A 58 -19.89 -5.79 1.27
CA CYS A 58 -18.79 -4.87 1.04
C CYS A 58 -19.16 -3.96 -0.14
N GLY A 59 -19.93 -2.90 0.14
CA GLY A 59 -20.57 -2.11 -0.92
C GLY A 59 -21.59 -2.98 -1.67
N ASP A 60 -21.37 -3.14 -2.97
CA ASP A 60 -22.21 -3.94 -3.86
C ASP A 60 -21.87 -5.45 -3.83
N HIS A 61 -20.79 -5.84 -3.14
CA HIS A 61 -20.32 -7.22 -3.11
C HIS A 61 -20.90 -8.02 -1.95
N GLN A 62 -21.47 -9.17 -2.25
CA GLN A 62 -22.05 -10.09 -1.27
C GLN A 62 -20.97 -10.76 -0.42
N ARG A 63 -21.36 -11.33 0.73
CA ARG A 63 -20.47 -12.13 1.56
C ARG A 63 -19.83 -13.25 0.73
N ASP A 64 -18.53 -13.46 0.94
CA ASP A 64 -17.69 -14.43 0.26
C ASP A 64 -17.51 -14.18 -1.26
N GLU A 65 -18.10 -13.11 -1.81
CA GLU A 65 -17.84 -12.68 -3.17
C GLU A 65 -16.41 -12.17 -3.29
N GLN A 66 -15.76 -12.54 -4.41
CA GLN A 66 -14.46 -12.03 -4.78
C GLN A 66 -14.56 -11.12 -5.99
N TRP A 67 -13.83 -10.00 -5.96
CA TRP A 67 -13.78 -9.07 -7.06
C TRP A 67 -12.37 -8.52 -7.25
N ARG A 68 -12.07 -8.14 -8.48
CA ARG A 68 -10.79 -7.55 -8.86
C ARG A 68 -10.91 -6.04 -8.93
N GLU A 69 -9.96 -5.35 -8.35
CA GLU A 69 -9.79 -3.91 -8.50
C GLU A 69 -8.32 -3.61 -8.84
N GLY A 70 -8.08 -3.25 -10.10
CA GLY A 70 -6.72 -3.12 -10.64
C GLY A 70 -5.93 -4.43 -10.54
N SER A 71 -4.77 -4.37 -9.90
CA SER A 71 -3.88 -5.52 -9.69
C SER A 71 -4.20 -6.32 -8.42
N PHE A 72 -5.32 -6.07 -7.75
CA PHE A 72 -5.64 -6.72 -6.47
C PHE A 72 -6.94 -7.51 -6.56
N LEU A 73 -6.94 -8.67 -5.94
CA LEU A 73 -8.13 -9.49 -5.69
C LEU A 73 -8.58 -9.25 -4.25
N TYR A 74 -9.87 -8.95 -4.09
CA TYR A 74 -10.53 -8.77 -2.81
C TYR A 74 -11.60 -9.83 -2.59
N GLU A 75 -11.94 -10.05 -1.33
CA GLU A 75 -13.03 -10.91 -0.87
C GLU A 75 -13.83 -10.19 0.21
N CYS A 76 -15.16 -10.33 0.19
CA CYS A 76 -16.00 -9.77 1.24
C CYS A 76 -16.10 -10.74 2.41
N GLY A 77 -15.30 -10.50 3.44
CA GLY A 77 -15.31 -11.28 4.67
C GLY A 77 -16.50 -10.96 5.58
N ALA A 78 -16.62 -11.75 6.65
CA ALA A 78 -17.67 -11.59 7.65
C ALA A 78 -17.75 -10.16 8.21
N GLY A 79 -18.97 -9.66 8.36
CA GLY A 79 -19.21 -8.29 8.82
C GLY A 79 -18.87 -7.22 7.79
N GLY A 80 -18.97 -7.51 6.48
CA GLY A 80 -18.70 -6.53 5.43
C GLY A 80 -17.24 -6.10 5.39
N ARG A 81 -16.33 -6.97 5.83
CA ARG A 81 -14.89 -6.66 5.90
C ARG A 81 -14.22 -7.06 4.59
N GLN A 82 -13.90 -6.08 3.77
CA GLN A 82 -13.06 -6.29 2.60
C GLN A 82 -11.69 -6.83 3.00
N LYS A 83 -11.30 -7.95 2.39
CA LYS A 83 -10.04 -8.65 2.59
C LYS A 83 -9.31 -8.72 1.27
N LEU A 84 -8.10 -8.17 1.20
CA LEU A 84 -7.20 -8.42 0.06
C LEU A 84 -6.76 -9.89 0.14
N VAL A 85 -6.84 -10.63 -0.96
CA VAL A 85 -6.52 -12.06 -1.02
C VAL A 85 -5.33 -12.38 -1.92
N ALA A 86 -5.16 -11.62 -3.02
CA ALA A 86 -4.06 -11.83 -3.96
C ALA A 86 -3.72 -10.55 -4.73
N CYS A 87 -2.52 -10.55 -5.31
CA CYS A 87 -2.12 -9.64 -6.35
C CYS A 87 -2.22 -10.35 -7.71
N PHE A 88 -2.33 -9.57 -8.77
CA PHE A 88 -2.23 -10.04 -10.14
C PHE A 88 -1.09 -9.33 -10.86
N ALA A 89 -0.17 -10.15 -11.37
CA ALA A 89 0.95 -9.73 -12.18
C ALA A 89 0.59 -9.69 -13.68
N GLU A 90 1.57 -9.38 -14.52
CA GLU A 90 1.43 -9.42 -15.98
C GLU A 90 0.95 -10.81 -16.45
N GLY A 91 0.08 -10.83 -17.47
CA GLY A 91 -0.53 -12.07 -17.97
C GLY A 91 -1.67 -12.62 -17.08
N ASP A 92 -2.24 -11.79 -16.20
CA ASP A 92 -3.28 -12.18 -15.23
C ASP A 92 -2.85 -13.29 -14.27
N GLU A 93 -1.54 -13.38 -14.01
CA GLU A 93 -0.97 -14.34 -13.08
C GLU A 93 -1.28 -13.95 -11.62
N GLN A 94 -2.09 -14.77 -10.95
CA GLN A 94 -2.44 -14.56 -9.55
C GLN A 94 -1.30 -15.00 -8.61
N ILE A 95 -1.00 -14.17 -7.62
CA ILE A 95 -0.02 -14.39 -6.56
C ILE A 95 -0.72 -14.10 -5.22
N ASN A 96 -0.92 -15.09 -4.35
CA ASN A 96 -1.60 -14.84 -3.08
C ASN A 96 -0.76 -13.93 -2.18
N ILE A 97 -1.40 -13.23 -1.25
CA ILE A 97 -0.66 -12.41 -0.27
C ILE A 97 0.38 -13.25 0.46
N GLY A 98 1.61 -12.72 0.51
CA GLY A 98 2.77 -13.34 1.14
C GLY A 98 3.53 -14.29 0.22
N GLU A 99 2.98 -14.62 -0.95
CA GLU A 99 3.60 -15.52 -1.91
C GLU A 99 4.43 -14.77 -2.96
N SER A 100 5.19 -15.55 -3.73
CA SER A 100 5.95 -15.07 -4.88
C SER A 100 5.84 -16.06 -6.03
N LYS A 101 6.00 -15.55 -7.26
CA LYS A 101 5.95 -16.34 -8.49
C LYS A 101 7.02 -15.89 -9.47
N GLU A 102 7.62 -16.83 -10.18
CA GLU A 102 8.54 -16.53 -11.27
C GLU A 102 7.76 -16.19 -12.54
N ILE A 103 7.98 -15.00 -13.08
CA ILE A 103 7.34 -14.48 -14.28
C ILE A 103 8.40 -13.76 -15.11
N ASN A 104 8.62 -14.20 -16.35
CA ASN A 104 9.56 -13.57 -17.30
C ASN A 104 10.98 -13.32 -16.75
N GLY A 105 11.51 -14.23 -15.92
CA GLY A 105 12.83 -14.08 -15.29
C GLY A 105 12.87 -13.14 -14.08
N TYR A 106 11.72 -12.72 -13.58
CA TYR A 106 11.57 -12.00 -12.32
C TYR A 106 10.87 -12.88 -11.30
N ILE A 107 11.25 -12.74 -10.04
CA ILE A 107 10.49 -13.23 -8.90
C ILE A 107 9.59 -12.08 -8.46
N VAL A 108 8.30 -12.20 -8.78
CA VAL A 108 7.29 -11.21 -8.42
C VAL A 108 6.68 -11.63 -7.08
N LYS A 109 6.71 -10.74 -6.08
CA LYS A 109 6.20 -10.96 -4.73
C LYS A 109 4.97 -10.09 -4.48
N CYS A 110 3.93 -10.66 -3.86
CA CYS A 110 2.77 -9.94 -3.35
C CYS A 110 2.93 -9.77 -1.82
N GLU A 111 3.62 -8.72 -1.38
CA GLU A 111 4.03 -8.58 0.00
C GLU A 111 3.08 -7.70 0.82
N LYS A 112 2.71 -8.17 2.02
CA LYS A 112 1.93 -7.41 2.99
C LYS A 112 2.82 -6.96 4.15
N TYR A 113 2.85 -5.66 4.40
CA TYR A 113 3.55 -5.05 5.52
C TYR A 113 2.69 -5.04 6.80
N GLU A 114 3.33 -4.88 7.95
CA GLU A 114 2.66 -4.86 9.27
C GLU A 114 1.61 -3.73 9.38
N ASN A 115 1.86 -2.60 8.72
CA ASN A 115 0.91 -1.48 8.65
C ASN A 115 -0.32 -1.76 7.76
N GLY A 116 -0.40 -2.95 7.14
CA GLY A 116 -1.51 -3.39 6.30
C GLY A 116 -1.36 -3.04 4.82
N THR A 117 -0.34 -2.26 4.43
CA THR A 117 -0.05 -1.97 3.03
C THR A 117 0.36 -3.25 2.30
N VAL A 118 -0.16 -3.44 1.08
CA VAL A 118 0.26 -4.52 0.18
C VAL A 118 0.98 -3.91 -1.01
N VAL A 119 2.16 -4.43 -1.33
CA VAL A 119 2.97 -4.00 -2.46
C VAL A 119 3.30 -5.22 -3.32
N MET A 120 3.11 -5.06 -4.62
CA MET A 120 3.63 -5.99 -5.61
C MET A 120 4.96 -5.45 -6.13
N HIS A 121 6.02 -6.25 -6.02
CA HIS A 121 7.34 -5.89 -6.53
C HIS A 121 8.03 -7.09 -7.16
N GLY A 122 8.89 -6.84 -8.15
CA GLY A 122 9.60 -7.87 -8.89
C GLY A 122 11.10 -7.70 -8.74
N ILE A 123 11.79 -8.80 -8.43
CA ILE A 123 13.24 -8.85 -8.35
C ILE A 123 13.74 -9.72 -9.49
N ARG A 124 14.71 -9.24 -10.28
CA ARG A 124 15.28 -10.03 -11.38
C ARG A 124 15.97 -11.27 -10.80
N LYS A 125 15.71 -12.43 -11.39
CA LYS A 125 16.35 -13.69 -11.02
C LYS A 125 17.81 -13.66 -11.48
N GLY A 126 18.75 -13.64 -10.54
CA GLY A 126 20.17 -13.87 -10.81
C GLY A 126 20.42 -15.31 -11.30
N THR A 127 21.48 -15.51 -12.08
CA THR A 127 21.85 -16.84 -12.59
C THR A 127 23.10 -17.32 -11.86
N GLU A 128 22.96 -18.27 -10.92
CA GLU A 128 23.65 -19.58 -10.93
C GLU A 128 23.45 -20.34 -9.60
N ASN A 129 23.23 -21.65 -9.74
CA ASN A 129 23.32 -22.70 -8.71
C ASN A 129 22.36 -22.59 -7.50
N GLY A 130 21.06 -22.66 -7.82
CA GLY A 130 20.17 -23.65 -7.23
C GLY A 130 20.18 -23.73 -5.70
N THR A 131 19.68 -22.67 -5.05
CA THR A 131 18.85 -22.66 -3.82
C THR A 131 18.89 -21.30 -3.14
N GLU A 132 19.83 -20.43 -3.53
CA GLU A 132 20.00 -19.10 -2.98
C GLU A 132 19.68 -18.03 -4.05
N PHE A 133 18.74 -17.14 -3.72
CA PHE A 133 18.34 -16.06 -4.60
C PHE A 133 19.26 -14.87 -4.36
N HIS A 134 20.18 -14.63 -5.29
CA HIS A 134 21.03 -13.43 -5.24
C HIS A 134 20.40 -12.33 -6.07
N VAL A 135 20.14 -11.20 -5.41
CA VAL A 135 19.72 -9.96 -6.04
C VAL A 135 20.92 -9.39 -6.79
N GLU A 136 20.71 -9.00 -8.05
CA GLU A 136 21.73 -8.42 -8.91
C GLU A 136 21.20 -7.15 -9.59
N CYS A 137 22.10 -6.20 -9.82
CA CYS A 137 21.87 -5.01 -10.63
C CYS A 137 22.67 -5.09 -11.92
N ILE A 138 22.20 -4.40 -12.96
CA ILE A 138 22.87 -4.37 -14.26
C ILE A 138 23.21 -2.93 -14.59
N ASP A 139 24.47 -2.69 -14.94
CA ASP A 139 24.96 -1.36 -15.28
C ASP A 139 24.66 -0.95 -16.74
N SER A 140 25.13 0.24 -17.13
CA SER A 140 24.91 0.77 -18.48
C SER A 140 25.55 -0.05 -19.60
N LYS A 141 26.53 -0.91 -19.28
CA LYS A 141 27.24 -1.79 -20.22
C LYS A 141 26.65 -3.20 -20.24
N GLY A 142 25.70 -3.50 -19.36
CA GLY A 142 25.09 -4.82 -19.24
C GLY A 142 25.84 -5.76 -18.28
N GLU A 143 26.80 -5.26 -17.50
CA GLU A 143 27.53 -6.09 -16.53
C GLU A 143 26.70 -6.30 -15.25
N HIS A 144 26.80 -7.49 -14.67
CA HIS A 144 26.05 -7.89 -13.48
C HIS A 144 26.82 -7.56 -12.20
N HIS A 145 26.13 -6.95 -11.25
CA HIS A 145 26.65 -6.51 -9.96
C HIS A 145 25.83 -7.14 -8.84
N ALA A 146 26.49 -7.80 -7.88
CA ALA A 146 25.81 -8.39 -6.74
C ALA A 146 25.14 -7.32 -5.85
N ALA A 147 24.08 -7.69 -5.12
CA ALA A 147 23.56 -6.84 -4.06
C ALA A 147 24.63 -6.47 -3.03
N ASP A 148 24.50 -5.26 -2.49
CA ASP A 148 25.45 -4.57 -1.61
C ASP A 148 26.82 -4.28 -2.24
N SER A 149 27.01 -4.52 -3.54
CA SER A 149 28.20 -4.11 -4.26
C SER A 149 28.12 -2.64 -4.73
N TRP A 150 29.27 -2.14 -5.18
CA TRP A 150 29.40 -0.84 -5.81
C TRP A 150 30.27 -0.91 -7.07
N TRP A 151 30.04 0.00 -8.00
CA TRP A 151 30.81 0.12 -9.23
C TRP A 151 30.83 1.56 -9.73
N ILE A 152 31.80 1.86 -10.59
CA ILE A 152 31.87 3.16 -11.28
C ILE A 152 31.22 2.99 -12.65
N ASP A 153 30.12 3.70 -12.87
CA ASP A 153 29.40 3.73 -14.13
C ASP A 153 29.75 4.99 -14.93
N ASP A 154 30.00 4.81 -16.23
CA ASP A 154 30.42 5.85 -17.18
C ASP A 154 31.57 6.76 -16.68
N GLU A 155 32.49 6.22 -15.88
CA GLU A 155 33.62 6.95 -15.24
C GLU A 155 33.19 8.16 -14.38
N ARG A 156 31.89 8.33 -14.13
CA ARG A 156 31.32 9.54 -13.51
C ARG A 156 30.48 9.29 -12.28
N PHE A 157 29.91 8.10 -12.13
CA PHE A 157 28.95 7.84 -11.07
C PHE A 157 29.37 6.61 -10.28
N ASN A 158 29.67 6.79 -9.00
CA ASN A 158 29.77 5.65 -8.10
C ASN A 158 28.35 5.20 -7.76
N LYS A 159 27.99 4.00 -8.19
CA LYS A 159 26.68 3.40 -8.02
C LYS A 159 26.76 2.22 -7.06
N THR A 160 25.65 1.94 -6.39
CA THR A 160 25.51 0.76 -5.53
C THR A 160 24.24 0.00 -5.86
N CYS A 161 24.31 -1.33 -5.75
CA CYS A 161 23.15 -2.21 -5.86
C CYS A 161 22.60 -2.46 -4.47
N LEU A 162 21.42 -1.91 -4.17
CA LEU A 162 20.78 -2.13 -2.88
C LEU A 162 20.26 -3.57 -2.76
N PRO A 163 20.04 -4.10 -1.54
CA PRO A 163 19.53 -5.46 -1.31
C PRO A 163 18.21 -5.79 -2.01
N ASN A 164 17.44 -4.77 -2.41
CA ASN A 164 16.17 -4.92 -3.12
C ASN A 164 16.31 -4.82 -4.66
N GLY A 165 17.53 -4.74 -5.20
CA GLY A 165 17.81 -4.69 -6.63
C GLY A 165 17.68 -3.29 -7.23
N LYS A 166 17.52 -2.26 -6.39
CA LYS A 166 17.53 -0.87 -6.82
C LYS A 166 18.97 -0.36 -6.95
N ILE A 167 19.26 0.27 -8.07
CA ILE A 167 20.51 1.01 -8.28
C ILE A 167 20.38 2.40 -7.66
N ASP A 168 21.33 2.80 -6.82
CA ASP A 168 21.43 4.15 -6.28
C ASP A 168 22.79 4.78 -6.63
N VAL A 169 22.85 6.11 -6.68
CA VAL A 169 24.09 6.87 -6.91
C VAL A 169 24.60 7.40 -5.59
N VAL A 170 25.81 6.99 -5.21
CA VAL A 170 26.47 7.35 -3.95
C VAL A 170 27.16 8.70 -4.07
N ASN A 171 27.95 8.88 -5.13
CA ASN A 171 28.68 10.11 -5.40
C ASN A 171 28.94 10.27 -6.91
N CYS A 172 29.31 11.49 -7.32
CA CYS A 172 29.86 11.75 -8.65
C CYS A 172 31.38 11.72 -8.58
N ILE A 173 32.04 11.37 -9.68
CA ILE A 173 33.49 11.28 -9.81
C ILE A 173 33.94 12.27 -10.88
N SER A 174 34.90 13.15 -10.53
CA SER A 174 35.53 14.05 -11.50
C SER A 174 36.52 13.28 -12.39
N LYS A 175 36.95 13.89 -13.49
CA LYS A 175 37.98 13.30 -14.37
C LYS A 175 39.30 13.00 -13.64
N ASP A 176 39.60 13.76 -12.60
CA ASP A 176 40.81 13.61 -11.79
C ASP A 176 40.61 12.63 -10.61
N GLY A 177 39.46 11.94 -10.56
CA GLY A 177 39.16 10.95 -9.53
C GLY A 177 38.67 11.55 -8.21
N ILE A 178 38.32 12.84 -8.17
CA ILE A 178 37.74 13.45 -6.96
C ILE A 178 36.32 12.92 -6.77
N GLU A 179 35.99 12.45 -5.58
CA GLU A 179 34.64 12.03 -5.22
C GLU A 179 33.83 13.21 -4.67
N ILE A 180 32.68 13.48 -5.27
CA ILE A 180 31.75 14.56 -4.88
C ILE A 180 30.49 13.91 -4.31
N PRO A 181 30.29 13.95 -2.98
CA PRO A 181 29.12 13.37 -2.35
C PRO A 181 27.83 13.94 -2.93
N LEU A 182 26.81 13.09 -3.00
CA LEU A 182 25.52 13.49 -3.51
C LEU A 182 24.91 14.64 -2.68
N ASN A 183 24.34 15.63 -3.36
CA ASN A 183 23.78 16.87 -2.82
C ASN A 183 24.80 17.71 -2.05
N LYS A 184 26.07 17.63 -2.44
CA LYS A 184 27.16 18.44 -1.90
C LYS A 184 27.93 19.12 -3.03
N GLU A 185 28.65 20.15 -2.62
CA GLU A 185 29.67 20.82 -3.43
C GLU A 185 31.05 20.60 -2.81
N ILE A 186 32.06 20.47 -3.66
CA ILE A 186 33.46 20.40 -3.27
C ILE A 186 34.26 21.41 -4.08
N ILE A 187 35.20 22.08 -3.43
CA ILE A 187 36.19 22.93 -4.08
C ILE A 187 37.53 22.21 -4.03
N SER A 188 38.17 22.08 -5.19
CA SER A 188 39.52 21.54 -5.31
C SER A 188 40.33 22.41 -6.28
N GLY A 189 41.37 23.06 -5.78
CA GLY A 189 42.07 24.12 -6.51
C GLY A 189 41.12 25.27 -6.86
N ASP A 190 41.15 25.70 -8.12
CA ASP A 190 40.29 26.77 -8.65
C ASP A 190 38.97 26.24 -9.23
N THR A 191 38.66 24.96 -9.03
CA THR A 191 37.45 24.33 -9.57
C THR A 191 36.48 23.97 -8.46
N LYS A 192 35.23 24.39 -8.63
CA LYS A 192 34.07 23.97 -7.85
C LYS A 192 33.33 22.86 -8.60
N TYR A 193 33.01 21.79 -7.88
CA TYR A 193 32.26 20.65 -8.36
C TYR A 193 30.94 20.53 -7.59
N THR A 194 29.86 20.16 -8.28
CA THR A 194 28.56 19.86 -7.68
C THR A 194 28.02 18.52 -8.20
N CYS A 195 27.38 17.78 -7.31
CA CYS A 195 26.69 16.53 -7.61
C CYS A 195 25.31 16.60 -6.95
N GLU A 196 24.24 16.68 -7.73
CA GLU A 196 22.89 16.96 -7.22
C GLU A 196 21.88 15.96 -7.75
N ARG A 197 20.98 15.52 -6.88
CA ARG A 197 19.78 14.79 -7.29
C ARG A 197 18.68 15.79 -7.64
N THR A 198 18.22 15.75 -8.88
CA THR A 198 17.15 16.61 -9.37
C THR A 198 15.78 16.15 -8.85
N GLU A 199 14.77 17.01 -8.92
CA GLU A 199 13.41 16.70 -8.43
C GLU A 199 12.75 15.52 -9.14
N ASP A 200 13.12 15.27 -10.41
CA ASP A 200 12.68 14.12 -11.22
C ASP A 200 13.50 12.84 -10.94
N GLY A 201 14.47 12.89 -10.01
CA GLY A 201 15.28 11.75 -9.59
C GLY A 201 16.53 11.50 -10.44
N GLY A 202 16.80 12.32 -11.44
CA GLY A 202 18.06 12.34 -12.19
C GLY A 202 19.25 12.79 -11.33
N ILE A 203 20.47 12.58 -11.84
CA ILE A 203 21.69 13.11 -11.21
C ILE A 203 22.33 14.14 -12.15
N ARG A 204 22.57 15.34 -11.62
CA ARG A 204 23.28 16.42 -12.29
C ARG A 204 24.67 16.58 -11.69
N PHE A 205 25.68 16.43 -12.55
CA PHE A 205 27.08 16.75 -12.22
C PHE A 205 27.48 18.03 -12.94
N ALA A 206 28.07 18.98 -12.23
CA ALA A 206 28.65 20.18 -12.82
C ALA A 206 30.03 20.50 -12.24
N SER A 207 30.87 21.12 -13.06
CA SER A 207 32.19 21.61 -12.66
C SER A 207 32.47 22.94 -13.34
N GLY A 208 33.01 23.91 -12.60
CA GLY A 208 33.41 25.20 -13.15
C GLY A 208 34.30 25.99 -12.19
N PRO A 209 34.77 27.17 -12.59
CA PRO A 209 35.47 28.10 -11.70
C PRO A 209 34.64 28.38 -10.42
N ILE A 210 35.32 28.67 -9.31
CA ILE A 210 34.68 28.97 -8.01
C ILE A 210 33.58 30.05 -8.13
N ASP A 211 33.76 31.00 -9.05
CA ASP A 211 32.86 32.14 -9.27
C ASP A 211 31.74 31.88 -10.30
N GLU A 212 31.70 30.73 -10.97
CA GLU A 212 30.74 30.46 -12.07
C GLU A 212 29.63 29.45 -11.73
N VAL A 213 29.67 28.77 -10.58
CA VAL A 213 28.59 27.85 -10.19
C VAL A 213 27.61 28.53 -9.22
N THR A 214 26.98 29.59 -9.71
CA THR A 214 25.68 30.08 -9.22
C THR A 214 24.79 30.42 -10.41
N SER A 215 24.03 29.44 -10.93
CA SER A 215 22.79 29.78 -11.65
C SER A 215 21.82 28.62 -11.79
N LYS A 216 20.72 28.79 -11.05
CA LYS A 216 19.37 28.20 -11.17
C LYS A 216 19.18 26.70 -10.92
#